data_AF-A0A925H9B1-F1
#
_entry.id   AF-A0A925H9B1-F1
#
_cell.length_a   1.000
_cell.length_b   1.000
_cell.length_c   1.000
_cell.angle_alpha   90.00
_cell.angle_beta   90.00
_cell.angle_gamma   90.00
#
_symmetry.space_group_name_H-M   'P 1'
#
loop_
_entity.id
_entity.type
_entity.pdbx_description
1 polymer ?
#
loop_
_entity_poly.entity_id
_entity_poly.type
_entity_poly.pdbx_seq_one_letter_code
_entity_poly.pdbx_strand_id
1 'polypeptide(L)'
;MKIALISIVALIGATALVIYLSSGKGSTPQSQAGNTNIGGQSPANVAAHDNTSKPPDAINRPQPQAVVKPSVVEIVIPVDGSRKWEWGGVEAPKTGEHEYHWEVELYGENGYYKFSVYLNQAKKGGTADDFTALVNEMSQAIYAWDEGMKKWVIADATVPLNLEFDATPDGLIMTVTGKDVKRFYVSKSKTAIFRILMPDQKEELKTVPVVYKES
;
A
#
# COMPACT_ATOMS: atom_id res chain seq x y z
N MET A 1 54.41 22.99 -8.79
CA MET A 1 54.02 21.57 -8.75
C MET A 1 52.58 21.47 -9.20
N LYS A 2 52.30 20.77 -10.30
CA LYS A 2 50.95 20.52 -10.84
C LYS A 2 50.69 19.03 -10.67
N ILE A 3 49.67 18.66 -9.88
CA ILE A 3 49.22 17.28 -9.72
C ILE A 3 48.03 17.09 -10.65
N ALA A 4 48.19 16.23 -11.66
CA ALA A 4 47.12 15.79 -12.52
C ALA A 4 46.38 14.62 -11.85
N LEU A 5 45.08 14.78 -11.59
CA LEU A 5 44.21 13.67 -11.21
C LEU A 5 43.58 13.10 -12.48
N ILE A 6 43.90 11.83 -12.75
CA ILE A 6 43.21 10.99 -13.73
C ILE A 6 42.04 10.33 -12.98
N SER A 7 40.81 10.61 -13.39
CA SER A 7 39.63 9.88 -12.92
C SER A 7 39.07 9.04 -14.06
N ILE A 8 39.19 7.73 -13.90
CA ILE A 8 38.65 6.68 -14.78
C ILE A 8 37.15 6.57 -14.49
N VAL A 9 36.32 6.87 -15.48
CA VAL A 9 34.87 6.58 -15.43
C VAL A 9 34.64 5.23 -16.10
N ALA A 10 34.29 4.23 -15.29
CA ALA A 10 33.83 2.93 -15.76
C ALA A 10 32.36 3.05 -16.22
N LEU A 11 32.13 2.81 -17.52
CA LEU A 11 30.81 2.77 -18.14
C LEU A 11 30.24 1.35 -17.98
N ILE A 12 29.33 1.16 -17.03
CA ILE A 12 28.57 -0.09 -16.91
C ILE A 12 27.29 0.05 -17.74
N GLY A 13 27.25 -0.68 -18.86
CA GLY A 13 26.06 -0.85 -19.68
C GLY A 13 25.05 -1.77 -19.00
N ALA A 14 23.78 -1.37 -19.04
CA ALA A 14 22.66 -2.25 -18.75
C ALA A 14 21.75 -2.33 -19.97
N THR A 15 21.76 -3.50 -20.59
CA THR A 15 20.86 -3.98 -21.65
C THR A 15 19.44 -4.11 -21.10
N ALA A 16 18.49 -3.35 -21.67
CA ALA A 16 17.07 -3.58 -21.45
C ALA A 16 16.54 -4.56 -22.50
N LEU A 17 16.31 -5.80 -22.06
CA LEU A 17 15.55 -6.82 -22.80
C LEU A 17 14.05 -6.56 -22.55
N VAL A 18 13.30 -6.27 -23.62
CA VAL A 18 11.84 -6.14 -23.58
C VAL A 18 11.22 -7.27 -24.38
N ILE A 19 10.66 -8.26 -23.69
CA ILE A 19 9.64 -9.16 -24.25
C ILE A 19 8.63 -9.48 -23.16
N TYR A 20 7.39 -9.01 -23.29
CA TYR A 20 6.24 -9.90 -23.15
C TYR A 20 4.98 -9.37 -23.84
N LEU A 21 4.40 -10.24 -24.65
CA LEU A 21 3.12 -10.12 -25.35
C LEU A 21 1.97 -10.44 -24.38
N SER A 22 0.88 -9.66 -24.40
CA SER A 22 -0.46 -10.26 -24.23
C SER A 22 -1.57 -9.34 -24.73
N SER A 23 -2.46 -9.89 -25.55
CA SER A 23 -3.91 -9.67 -25.44
C SER A 23 -4.62 -10.59 -26.44
N GLY A 24 -5.01 -11.77 -25.93
CA GLY A 24 -6.01 -12.61 -26.56
C GLY A 24 -7.39 -11.95 -26.45
N LYS A 25 -8.12 -11.91 -27.57
CA LYS A 25 -9.50 -11.47 -27.69
C LYS A 25 -10.44 -12.67 -27.73
N GLY A 26 -11.56 -12.60 -26.99
CA GLY A 26 -12.86 -13.26 -27.23
C GLY A 26 -12.88 -14.80 -27.23
N SER A 27 -13.94 -15.52 -26.85
CA SER A 27 -15.37 -15.19 -26.86
C SER A 27 -16.15 -16.24 -26.05
N THR A 28 -17.21 -15.78 -25.37
CA THR A 28 -18.52 -16.39 -25.04
C THR A 28 -18.65 -17.81 -24.43
N PRO A 29 -19.38 -17.92 -23.29
CA PRO A 29 -19.88 -19.20 -22.77
C PRO A 29 -21.18 -19.64 -23.48
N GLN A 30 -21.27 -20.94 -23.79
CA GLN A 30 -22.43 -21.60 -24.36
C GLN A 30 -23.30 -22.20 -23.24
N SER A 31 -24.60 -21.88 -23.31
CA SER A 31 -25.71 -22.34 -22.47
C SER A 31 -25.95 -23.85 -22.55
N GLN A 32 -26.31 -24.47 -21.42
CA GLN A 32 -27.24 -25.60 -21.43
C GLN A 32 -28.11 -25.62 -20.18
N ALA A 33 -29.41 -25.45 -20.40
CA ALA A 33 -30.47 -25.55 -19.41
C ALA A 33 -30.79 -27.02 -19.09
N GLY A 34 -31.08 -27.30 -17.83
CA GLY A 34 -31.71 -28.55 -17.37
C GLY A 34 -32.71 -28.21 -16.28
N ASN A 35 -33.99 -28.13 -16.65
CA ASN A 35 -35.11 -27.86 -15.76
C ASN A 35 -35.77 -29.21 -15.40
N THR A 36 -36.05 -29.44 -14.12
CA THR A 36 -37.02 -30.45 -13.68
C THR A 36 -37.58 -30.03 -12.32
N ASN A 37 -38.76 -29.41 -12.37
CA ASN A 37 -39.72 -29.37 -11.26
C ASN A 37 -40.33 -30.76 -11.07
N ILE A 38 -40.58 -31.19 -9.81
CA ILE A 38 -41.78 -31.78 -9.15
C ILE A 38 -41.28 -32.12 -7.71
N GLY A 39 -41.91 -31.86 -6.57
CA GLY A 39 -43.29 -31.56 -6.16
C GLY A 39 -43.29 -31.26 -4.65
N GLY A 40 -44.34 -30.60 -4.17
CA GLY A 40 -44.34 -29.88 -2.88
C GLY A 40 -44.51 -30.70 -1.61
N GLN A 41 -44.32 -30.01 -0.48
CA GLN A 41 -44.94 -30.25 0.82
C GLN A 41 -44.95 -28.95 1.65
N SER A 42 -45.92 -28.90 2.57
CA SER A 42 -46.54 -27.78 3.31
C SER A 42 -45.64 -26.90 4.21
N PRO A 43 -46.15 -25.75 4.72
CA PRO A 43 -45.36 -24.76 5.44
C PRO A 43 -45.14 -25.18 6.89
N ALA A 44 -43.88 -25.33 7.26
CA ALA A 44 -43.46 -25.44 8.66
C ALA A 44 -42.76 -24.15 9.07
N ASN A 45 -43.45 -23.44 9.93
CA ASN A 45 -42.99 -22.41 10.86
C ASN A 45 -41.58 -22.73 11.40
N VAL A 46 -40.55 -22.05 10.90
CA VAL A 46 -39.23 -22.01 11.55
C VAL A 46 -38.98 -20.57 11.95
N ALA A 47 -38.85 -20.39 13.26
CA ALA A 47 -38.70 -19.13 13.95
C ALA A 47 -37.75 -18.17 13.23
N ALA A 48 -38.18 -16.91 13.15
CA ALA A 48 -37.29 -15.80 12.92
C ALA A 48 -36.13 -15.90 13.92
N HIS A 49 -34.97 -16.34 13.45
CA HIS A 49 -33.73 -16.10 14.17
C HIS A 49 -33.50 -14.60 14.08
N ASP A 50 -33.89 -13.91 15.15
CA ASP A 50 -33.49 -12.55 15.45
C ASP A 50 -31.97 -12.55 15.64
N ASN A 51 -31.24 -12.56 14.52
CA ASN A 51 -29.83 -12.22 14.47
C ASN A 51 -29.73 -10.69 14.44
N THR A 52 -30.25 -10.03 15.47
CA THR A 52 -29.72 -8.75 15.92
C THR A 52 -28.50 -9.00 16.80
N SER A 53 -27.55 -9.81 16.31
CA SER A 53 -26.16 -9.64 16.69
C SER A 53 -25.74 -8.28 16.15
N LYS A 54 -25.91 -7.26 16.99
CA LYS A 54 -25.18 -5.99 16.92
C LYS A 54 -23.77 -6.35 16.41
N PRO A 55 -23.29 -5.75 15.31
CA PRO A 55 -21.90 -5.94 14.91
C PRO A 55 -21.06 -5.71 16.17
N PRO A 56 -20.12 -6.62 16.50
CA PRO A 56 -19.30 -6.46 17.69
C PRO A 56 -18.82 -5.01 17.69
N ASP A 57 -19.09 -4.31 18.81
CA ASP A 57 -18.92 -2.86 18.97
C ASP A 57 -17.77 -2.41 18.10
N ALA A 58 -18.02 -1.46 17.18
CA ALA A 58 -17.00 -0.92 16.32
C ALA A 58 -15.83 -0.52 17.23
N ILE A 59 -14.84 -1.41 17.34
CA ILE A 59 -13.61 -1.19 18.06
C ILE A 59 -13.16 0.13 17.47
N ASN A 60 -12.89 1.12 18.33
CA ASN A 60 -12.47 2.46 17.94
C ASN A 60 -11.05 2.34 17.34
N ARG A 61 -10.96 1.62 16.23
CA ARG A 61 -9.76 1.38 15.45
C ARG A 61 -9.38 2.75 14.92
N PRO A 62 -8.11 3.14 15.02
CA PRO A 62 -7.66 4.37 14.42
C PRO A 62 -8.14 4.43 12.97
N GLN A 63 -8.55 5.61 12.52
CA GLN A 63 -8.84 5.81 11.11
C GLN A 63 -7.53 6.19 10.40
N PRO A 64 -7.40 5.96 9.08
CA PRO A 64 -6.25 6.43 8.35
C PRO A 64 -6.13 7.94 8.47
N GLN A 65 -4.92 8.42 8.71
CA GLN A 65 -4.65 9.84 8.94
C GLN A 65 -3.42 10.25 8.17
N ALA A 66 -3.46 11.46 7.62
CA ALA A 66 -2.30 12.13 7.05
C ALA A 66 -2.18 13.51 7.70
N VAL A 67 -1.12 13.71 8.48
CA VAL A 67 -0.83 14.96 9.18
C VAL A 67 0.44 15.55 8.60
N VAL A 68 0.36 16.78 8.09
CA VAL A 68 1.50 17.50 7.51
C VAL A 68 1.88 18.66 8.44
N LYS A 69 3.10 18.60 8.97
CA LYS A 69 3.77 19.67 9.72
C LYS A 69 4.86 20.31 8.84
N PRO A 70 5.45 21.45 9.21
CA PRO A 70 6.46 22.12 8.40
C PRO A 70 7.70 21.28 8.05
N SER A 71 8.07 20.32 8.91
CA SER A 71 9.29 19.51 8.78
C SER A 71 9.06 18.00 8.79
N VAL A 72 7.82 17.55 9.00
CA VAL A 72 7.48 16.12 9.06
C VAL A 72 6.08 15.87 8.51
N VAL A 73 5.90 14.75 7.82
CA VAL A 73 4.58 14.18 7.53
C VAL A 73 4.42 12.92 8.35
N GLU A 74 3.34 12.82 9.11
CA GLU A 74 2.95 11.64 9.88
C GLU A 74 1.74 11.01 9.20
N ILE A 75 1.85 9.74 8.85
CA ILE A 75 0.82 8.97 8.18
C ILE A 75 0.50 7.77 9.07
N VAL A 76 -0.78 7.58 9.38
CA VAL A 76 -1.24 6.43 10.18
C VAL A 76 -2.03 5.50 9.29
N ILE A 77 -1.58 4.24 9.18
CA ILE A 77 -2.28 3.17 8.48
C ILE A 77 -2.83 2.21 9.54
N PRO A 78 -4.14 2.23 9.78
CA PRO A 78 -4.72 1.40 10.83
C PRO A 78 -4.79 -0.05 10.37
N VAL A 79 -4.04 -0.88 11.07
CA VAL A 79 -4.12 -2.33 10.94
C VAL A 79 -4.12 -2.93 12.33
N ASP A 80 -4.70 -4.11 12.47
CA ASP A 80 -4.81 -4.76 13.77
C ASP A 80 -3.46 -5.34 14.19
N GLY A 81 -2.65 -4.55 14.91
CA GLY A 81 -1.31 -4.95 15.35
C GLY A 81 -1.32 -6.09 16.38
N SER A 82 -2.49 -6.40 16.96
CA SER A 82 -2.65 -7.38 18.04
C SER A 82 -2.88 -8.83 17.56
N ARG A 83 -3.17 -9.03 16.26
CA ARG A 83 -3.36 -10.36 15.69
C ARG A 83 -2.02 -11.03 15.35
N LYS A 84 -2.05 -12.35 15.14
CA LYS A 84 -0.92 -13.11 14.56
C LYS A 84 -0.78 -12.77 13.06
N TRP A 85 0.45 -12.61 12.56
CA TRP A 85 0.72 -12.21 11.18
C TRP A 85 1.54 -13.27 10.42
N GLU A 86 1.02 -13.75 9.30
CA GLU A 86 1.65 -14.81 8.50
C GLU A 86 1.99 -14.30 7.10
N TRP A 87 3.15 -14.70 6.55
CA TRP A 87 3.60 -14.29 5.21
C TRP A 87 4.37 -15.41 4.50
N GLY A 88 4.61 -15.25 3.20
CA GLY A 88 5.21 -16.25 2.33
C GLY A 88 4.21 -17.30 1.82
N GLY A 89 2.92 -16.95 1.77
CA GLY A 89 1.83 -17.82 1.29
C GLY A 89 1.71 -17.82 -0.23
N VAL A 90 1.24 -18.94 -0.81
CA VAL A 90 1.19 -19.14 -2.28
C VAL A 90 0.07 -18.33 -2.97
N GLU A 91 -0.84 -17.70 -2.22
CA GLU A 91 -2.10 -17.14 -2.74
C GLU A 91 -2.36 -15.65 -2.43
N ALA A 92 -1.33 -14.84 -2.15
CA ALA A 92 -1.56 -13.40 -1.95
C ALA A 92 -1.94 -12.68 -3.28
N PRO A 93 -2.89 -11.73 -3.25
CA PRO A 93 -3.32 -10.97 -4.44
C PRO A 93 -2.14 -10.23 -5.08
N LYS A 94 -1.96 -10.45 -6.39
CA LYS A 94 -0.76 -10.09 -7.15
C LYS A 94 -0.74 -8.61 -7.54
N THR A 95 -0.05 -7.79 -6.76
CA THR A 95 0.66 -6.61 -7.30
C THR A 95 2.13 -6.96 -7.50
N GLY A 96 2.42 -7.96 -8.33
CA GLY A 96 3.80 -8.40 -8.60
C GLY A 96 4.41 -9.24 -7.48
N GLU A 97 5.63 -8.86 -7.04
CA GLU A 97 6.49 -9.61 -6.09
C GLU A 97 6.26 -9.25 -4.61
N HIS A 98 5.19 -8.51 -4.28
CA HIS A 98 4.98 -7.98 -2.93
C HIS A 98 3.82 -8.69 -2.21
N GLU A 99 4.05 -9.01 -0.94
CA GLU A 99 3.02 -9.30 0.07
C GLU A 99 2.89 -8.10 1.00
N TYR A 100 1.72 -7.89 1.63
CA TYR A 100 1.47 -6.76 2.52
C TYR A 100 1.95 -5.43 1.93
N HIS A 101 1.16 -4.84 1.03
CA HIS A 101 1.55 -3.63 0.32
C HIS A 101 0.69 -2.45 0.79
N TRP A 102 1.33 -1.46 1.39
CA TRP A 102 0.67 -0.23 1.82
C TRP A 102 1.28 0.96 1.10
N GLU A 103 0.43 1.73 0.43
CA GLU A 103 0.82 2.93 -0.29
C GLU A 103 0.00 4.13 0.19
N VAL A 104 0.66 5.28 0.31
CA VAL A 104 0.00 6.55 0.54
C VAL A 104 0.47 7.56 -0.48
N GLU A 105 -0.48 8.08 -1.24
CA GLU A 105 -0.25 9.11 -2.23
C GLU A 105 -0.63 10.48 -1.67
N LEU A 106 0.31 11.42 -1.79
CA LEU A 106 0.13 12.81 -1.38
C LEU A 106 0.34 13.72 -2.59
N TYR A 107 -0.68 14.51 -2.88
CA TYR A 107 -0.80 15.32 -4.08
C TYR A 107 -0.52 16.79 -3.76
N GLY A 108 0.64 17.33 -4.14
CA GLY A 108 0.94 18.76 -4.00
C GLY A 108 0.91 19.48 -5.34
N GLU A 109 0.65 20.80 -5.33
CA GLU A 109 0.81 21.67 -6.50
C GLU A 109 2.21 21.55 -7.15
N ASN A 110 3.22 21.19 -6.35
CA ASN A 110 4.62 21.08 -6.77
C ASN A 110 5.10 19.63 -6.92
N GLY A 111 4.19 18.66 -7.05
CA GLY A 111 4.52 17.26 -7.34
C GLY A 111 3.63 16.25 -6.60
N TYR A 112 3.54 15.05 -7.18
CA TYR A 112 2.87 13.90 -6.58
C TYR A 112 3.92 12.96 -6.01
N TYR A 113 3.70 12.53 -4.77
CA TYR A 113 4.57 11.57 -4.10
C TYR A 113 3.76 10.36 -3.66
N LYS A 114 4.38 9.20 -3.75
CA LYS A 114 3.84 7.94 -3.25
C LYS A 114 4.84 7.31 -2.30
N PHE A 115 4.40 7.12 -1.06
CA PHE A 115 5.16 6.45 -0.01
C PHE A 115 4.68 5.02 0.08
N SER A 116 5.60 4.06 -0.01
CA SER A 116 5.26 2.64 -0.10
C SER A 116 6.04 1.86 0.95
N VAL A 117 5.33 1.02 1.70
CA VAL A 117 5.91 0.02 2.61
C VAL A 117 5.37 -1.34 2.17
N TYR A 118 6.26 -2.30 1.95
CA TYR A 118 5.90 -3.59 1.37
C TYR A 118 6.81 -4.72 1.82
N LEU A 119 6.28 -5.93 1.92
CA LEU A 119 7.08 -7.13 2.13
C LEU A 119 7.40 -7.79 0.78
N ASN A 120 8.66 -8.14 0.52
CA ASN A 120 9.04 -8.85 -0.71
C ASN A 120 8.80 -10.37 -0.54
N GLN A 121 8.10 -11.00 -1.49
CA GLN A 121 7.82 -12.45 -1.51
C GLN A 121 9.08 -13.32 -1.51
N ALA A 122 10.22 -12.80 -1.95
CA ALA A 122 11.49 -13.52 -1.87
C ALA A 122 11.89 -13.87 -0.42
N LYS A 123 11.33 -13.19 0.59
CA LYS A 123 11.44 -13.54 2.02
C LYS A 123 10.51 -14.72 2.37
N LYS A 124 10.69 -15.85 1.68
CA LYS A 124 9.84 -17.05 1.79
C LYS A 124 9.89 -17.67 3.19
N GLY A 125 8.73 -18.08 3.70
CA GLY A 125 8.61 -19.08 4.79
C GLY A 125 8.74 -18.54 6.22
N GLY A 126 8.47 -17.26 6.45
CA GLY A 126 8.45 -16.68 7.79
C GLY A 126 7.04 -16.61 8.36
N THR A 127 6.88 -16.95 9.63
CA THR A 127 5.74 -16.54 10.45
C THR A 127 6.31 -15.64 11.53
N ALA A 128 5.71 -14.47 11.78
CA ALA A 128 5.90 -13.83 13.08
C ALA A 128 4.65 -13.95 13.92
N ASP A 129 4.92 -14.07 15.20
CA ASP A 129 3.87 -14.12 16.20
C ASP A 129 3.27 -12.72 16.45
N ASP A 130 3.89 -11.64 15.95
CA ASP A 130 3.40 -10.27 16.09
C ASP A 130 3.66 -9.35 14.87
N PHE A 131 2.98 -8.21 14.88
CA PHE A 131 3.02 -7.19 13.83
C PHE A 131 4.38 -6.47 13.73
N THR A 132 5.07 -6.27 14.84
CA THR A 132 6.35 -5.56 14.88
C THR A 132 7.42 -6.32 14.11
N ALA A 133 7.48 -7.64 14.29
CA ALA A 133 8.39 -8.49 13.55
C ALA A 133 8.09 -8.52 12.05
N LEU A 134 6.81 -8.51 11.63
CA LEU A 134 6.45 -8.34 10.22
C LEU A 134 6.99 -7.02 9.66
N VAL A 135 6.72 -5.92 10.36
CA VAL A 135 7.10 -4.57 9.92
C VAL A 135 8.62 -4.44 9.79
N ASN A 136 9.40 -5.00 10.73
CA ASN A 136 10.87 -4.99 10.65
C ASN A 136 11.44 -5.69 9.40
N GLU A 137 10.66 -6.58 8.79
CA GLU A 137 11.03 -7.25 7.54
C GLU A 137 10.60 -6.48 6.28
N MET A 138 9.79 -5.43 6.41
CA MET A 138 9.28 -4.68 5.26
C MET A 138 10.37 -3.80 4.64
N SER A 139 10.28 -3.67 3.33
CA SER A 139 11.01 -2.70 2.54
C SER A 139 10.20 -1.42 2.42
N GLN A 140 10.91 -0.32 2.15
CA GLN A 140 10.31 0.98 1.90
C GLN A 140 10.76 1.53 0.56
N ALA A 141 9.88 2.29 -0.08
CA ALA A 141 10.19 3.06 -1.27
C ALA A 141 9.42 4.38 -1.27
N ILE A 142 10.07 5.40 -1.83
CA ILE A 142 9.46 6.70 -2.12
C ILE A 142 9.49 6.87 -3.62
N TYR A 143 8.34 7.20 -4.19
CA TYR A 143 8.21 7.50 -5.61
C TYR A 143 7.75 8.94 -5.82
N ALA A 144 8.28 9.55 -6.87
CA ALA A 144 7.81 10.84 -7.39
C ALA A 144 7.16 10.61 -8.75
N TRP A 145 6.13 11.39 -9.08
CA TRP A 145 5.53 11.36 -10.41
C TRP A 145 6.37 12.17 -11.38
N ASP A 146 6.83 11.51 -12.43
CA ASP A 146 7.52 12.17 -13.54
C ASP A 146 6.48 12.60 -14.59
N GLU A 147 6.29 13.91 -14.71
CA GLU A 147 5.34 14.49 -15.67
C GLU A 147 5.73 14.29 -17.14
N GLY A 148 7.03 14.20 -17.44
CA GLY A 148 7.53 14.00 -18.81
C GLY A 148 7.32 12.56 -19.28
N MET A 149 7.53 11.59 -18.39
CA MET A 149 7.34 10.17 -18.67
C MET A 149 5.95 9.64 -18.31
N LYS A 150 5.12 10.46 -17.64
CA LYS A 150 3.77 10.09 -17.15
C LYS A 150 3.77 8.79 -16.34
N LYS A 151 4.72 8.66 -15.41
CA LYS A 151 4.87 7.48 -14.57
C LYS A 151 5.49 7.80 -13.21
N TRP A 152 5.29 6.90 -12.25
CA TRP A 152 6.03 6.89 -11.00
C TRP A 152 7.48 6.46 -11.23
N VAL A 153 8.42 7.23 -10.69
CA VAL A 153 9.85 6.91 -10.65
C VAL A 153 10.33 6.92 -9.21
N ILE A 154 11.37 6.15 -8.89
CA ILE A 154 11.99 6.18 -7.56
C ILE A 154 12.45 7.62 -7.31
N ALA A 155 12.05 8.21 -6.19
CA ALA A 155 12.50 9.53 -5.80
C ALA A 155 14.02 9.48 -5.62
N ASP A 156 14.75 10.26 -6.42
CA ASP A 156 16.20 10.28 -6.38
C ASP A 156 16.73 11.29 -5.34
N ALA A 157 18.05 11.34 -5.18
CA ALA A 157 18.71 12.22 -4.21
C ALA A 157 18.50 13.72 -4.46
N THR A 158 17.89 14.14 -5.58
CA THR A 158 17.58 15.55 -5.84
C THR A 158 16.39 16.04 -5.01
N VAL A 159 15.57 15.10 -4.50
CA VAL A 159 14.47 15.35 -3.58
C VAL A 159 14.65 14.46 -2.34
N PRO A 160 15.55 14.84 -1.41
CA PRO A 160 15.87 14.00 -0.27
C PRO A 160 14.71 13.99 0.72
N LEU A 161 13.86 12.98 0.58
CA LEU A 161 12.88 12.55 1.55
C LEU A 161 13.40 11.27 2.19
N ASN A 162 13.24 11.17 3.50
CA ASN A 162 13.43 9.93 4.22
C ASN A 162 12.07 9.43 4.65
N LEU A 163 11.87 8.13 4.54
CA LEU A 163 10.73 7.43 5.08
C LEU A 163 11.26 6.57 6.22
N GLU A 164 10.59 6.66 7.36
CA GLU A 164 10.73 5.77 8.49
C GLU A 164 9.34 5.24 8.80
N PHE A 165 9.27 4.05 9.39
CA PHE A 165 7.98 3.47 9.75
C PHE A 165 8.12 2.61 11.00
N ASP A 166 7.09 2.67 11.84
CA ASP A 166 7.05 2.02 13.14
C ASP A 166 5.75 1.24 13.30
N ALA A 167 5.87 0.02 13.80
CA ALA A 167 4.74 -0.79 14.23
C ALA A 167 4.23 -0.31 15.59
N THR A 168 2.91 -0.13 15.69
CA THR A 168 2.21 0.14 16.94
C THR A 168 1.09 -0.89 17.12
N PRO A 169 0.54 -1.06 18.34
CA PRO A 169 -0.63 -1.92 18.55
C PRO A 169 -1.83 -1.56 17.66
N ASP A 170 -1.89 -0.29 17.28
CA ASP A 170 -2.98 0.36 16.56
C ASP A 170 -2.75 0.42 15.03
N GLY A 171 -1.57 0.03 14.56
CA GLY A 171 -1.22 -0.02 13.15
C GLY A 171 0.17 0.49 12.83
N LEU A 172 0.41 0.84 11.57
CA LEU A 172 1.68 1.37 11.10
C LEU A 172 1.67 2.90 11.16
N ILE A 173 2.72 3.48 11.74
CA ILE A 173 3.01 4.91 11.60
C ILE A 173 4.13 5.05 10.58
N MET A 174 3.90 5.84 9.53
CA MET A 174 4.89 6.24 8.54
C MET A 174 5.27 7.69 8.78
N THR A 175 6.57 7.94 8.98
CA THR A 175 7.13 9.26 9.23
C THR A 175 7.99 9.67 8.04
N VAL A 176 7.57 10.72 7.34
CA VAL A 176 8.34 11.29 6.23
C VAL A 176 9.06 12.54 6.72
N THR A 177 10.39 12.55 6.60
CA THR A 177 11.24 13.70 6.91
C THR A 177 12.07 14.09 5.68
N GLY A 178 12.81 15.19 5.78
CA GLY A 178 13.70 15.65 4.71
C GLY A 178 13.42 17.08 4.24
N LYS A 179 14.31 17.61 3.40
CA LYS A 179 14.28 19.03 3.01
C LYS A 179 13.03 19.39 2.22
N ASP A 180 12.48 18.44 1.48
CA ASP A 180 11.33 18.66 0.61
C ASP A 180 9.97 18.47 1.30
N VAL A 181 9.95 18.04 2.57
CA VAL A 181 8.69 17.94 3.34
C VAL A 181 7.95 19.27 3.41
N LYS A 182 8.69 20.37 3.53
CA LYS A 182 8.13 21.73 3.54
C LYS A 182 7.25 22.01 2.32
N ARG A 183 7.51 21.35 1.17
CA ARG A 183 6.68 21.50 -0.04
C ARG A 183 5.28 20.97 0.15
N PHE A 184 5.08 19.88 0.90
CA PHE A 184 3.74 19.38 1.26
C PHE A 184 2.99 20.36 2.15
N TYR A 185 3.71 21.01 3.08
CA TYR A 185 3.13 22.00 3.97
C TYR A 185 2.67 23.25 3.23
N VAL A 186 3.47 23.72 2.26
CA VAL A 186 3.17 24.89 1.43
C VAL A 186 2.11 24.59 0.38
N SER A 187 2.14 23.42 -0.26
CA SER A 187 1.22 23.07 -1.35
C SER A 187 -0.22 22.84 -0.89
N LYS A 188 -0.46 22.67 0.42
CA LYS A 188 -1.78 22.52 1.02
C LYS A 188 -2.65 21.48 0.29
N SER A 189 -2.06 20.32 -0.04
CA SER A 189 -2.76 19.11 -0.46
C SER A 189 -4.03 18.90 0.36
N LYS A 190 -5.16 18.69 -0.30
CA LYS A 190 -6.45 18.53 0.40
C LYS A 190 -6.66 17.11 0.90
N THR A 191 -6.12 16.13 0.18
CA THR A 191 -6.43 14.72 0.38
C THR A 191 -5.20 13.85 0.19
N ALA A 192 -5.13 12.80 1.01
CA ALA A 192 -4.22 11.68 0.83
C ALA A 192 -5.03 10.45 0.38
N ILE A 193 -4.47 9.66 -0.53
CA ILE A 193 -5.07 8.40 -0.99
C ILE A 193 -4.28 7.25 -0.41
N PHE A 194 -4.95 6.41 0.35
CA PHE A 194 -4.42 5.21 0.98
C PHE A 194 -4.82 4.01 0.14
N ARG A 195 -3.86 3.12 -0.11
CA ARG A 195 -4.05 1.82 -0.71
C ARG A 195 -3.49 0.78 0.24
N ILE A 196 -4.35 -0.07 0.77
CA ILE A 196 -4.00 -1.08 1.76
C ILE A 196 -4.30 -2.45 1.16
N LEU A 197 -3.24 -3.24 0.92
CA LEU A 197 -3.33 -4.60 0.43
C LEU A 197 -2.74 -5.56 1.46
N MET A 198 -3.59 -6.42 2.01
CA MET A 198 -3.19 -7.53 2.88
C MET A 198 -3.48 -8.87 2.17
N PRO A 199 -2.75 -9.95 2.49
CA PRO A 199 -3.11 -11.29 2.08
C PRO A 199 -4.55 -11.61 2.47
N ASP A 200 -5.24 -12.36 1.60
CA ASP A 200 -6.61 -12.83 1.79
C ASP A 200 -7.67 -11.74 1.97
N GLN A 201 -7.31 -10.48 1.74
CA GLN A 201 -8.22 -9.35 1.78
C GLN A 201 -8.32 -8.68 0.40
N LYS A 202 -9.48 -8.12 0.11
CA LYS A 202 -9.61 -7.22 -1.04
C LYS A 202 -8.80 -5.95 -0.75
N GLU A 203 -8.20 -5.42 -1.79
CA GLU A 203 -7.60 -4.09 -1.74
C GLU A 203 -8.59 -3.07 -1.17
N GLU A 204 -8.11 -2.30 -0.20
CA GLU A 204 -8.85 -1.20 0.38
C GLU A 204 -8.25 0.12 -0.11
N LEU A 205 -9.09 0.92 -0.78
CA LEU A 205 -8.77 2.28 -1.21
C LEU A 205 -9.54 3.28 -0.33
N LYS A 206 -8.82 4.20 0.30
CA LYS A 206 -9.41 5.24 1.16
C LYS A 206 -8.83 6.60 0.86
N THR A 207 -9.71 7.57 0.61
CA THR A 207 -9.32 8.98 0.50
C THR A 207 -9.63 9.68 1.81
N VAL A 208 -8.63 10.30 2.42
CA VAL A 208 -8.77 11.00 3.72
C VAL A 208 -8.30 12.45 3.60
N PRO A 209 -8.87 13.38 4.40
CA PRO A 209 -8.39 14.76 4.43
C PRO A 209 -6.98 14.83 5.01
N VAL A 210 -6.15 15.71 4.45
CA VAL A 210 -4.85 16.05 5.03
C VAL A 210 -5.04 17.10 6.12
N VAL A 211 -4.52 16.82 7.31
CA VAL A 211 -4.57 17.72 8.45
C VAL A 211 -3.25 18.49 8.54
N TYR A 212 -3.32 19.82 8.59
CA TYR A 212 -2.14 20.67 8.75
C TYR A 212 -2.02 21.13 10.20
N LYS A 213 -0.82 21.02 10.78
CA LYS A 213 -0.53 21.50 12.13
C LYS A 213 0.70 22.41 12.12
N GLU A 214 0.63 23.48 12.90
CA GLU A 214 1.81 24.28 13.28
C GLU A 214 2.42 23.56 14.48
N SER A 215 3.67 23.10 14.32
CA SER A 215 4.51 22.36 15.29
C SER A 215 3.91 22.02 16.66
#